data_AF-A0A941MZM7-F1
#
_entry.id   AF-A0A941MZM7-F1
#
_cell.length_a   1.000
_cell.length_b   1.000
_cell.length_c   1.000
_cell.angle_alpha   90.00
_cell.angle_beta   90.00
_cell.angle_gamma   90.00
#
_symmetry.space_group_name_H-M   'P 1'
#
loop_
_entity.id
_entity.type
_entity.pdbx_description
1 polymer ?
#
loop_
_entity_poly.entity_id
_entity_poly.type
_entity_poly.pdbx_seq_one_letter_code
_entity_poly.pdbx_strand_id
1 'polypeptide(L)'
;MGNGWNWQVREWPYLVFGSNSLITIMGQMQNVLWFDLVGSTYVPRFNVRDALQLDSVNNVYVWTQLDGTVTKFSSVNGAFISRTEVGGTVTAVYSRNLANVNTTEVRRTATSGSTTTIESFLYSYDNVAGPLPNLTNVLLRRSTNGGSTWTNVAQATYTYYAKADVYGTDGDLQTVTTANWNGSAWENTGTTLYRYVPQPSASSSSSSSSSSGSSGFIPPPPPPPPPPPYTPPKHLLQYVVLPASYVQLAAVTNPLTAGNDIVMQFADYYYYYDSNNRVISETVKQASQSYGFASVPSSNP
;
A
#
# COMPACT_ATOMS: atom_id res chain seq x y z
N MET A 1 -3.85 10.69 -4.02
CA MET A 1 -4.61 9.45 -3.81
C MET A 1 -3.76 8.27 -4.23
N GLY A 2 -3.63 7.25 -3.39
CA GLY A 2 -3.09 5.94 -3.74
C GLY A 2 -3.34 4.93 -2.62
N ASN A 3 -3.78 3.73 -2.98
CA ASN A 3 -3.56 2.44 -2.30
C ASN A 3 -3.80 1.38 -3.39
N GLY A 4 -2.92 1.40 -4.40
CA GLY A 4 -2.98 0.71 -5.70
C GLY A 4 -1.90 1.26 -6.66
N TRP A 5 -1.54 0.53 -7.73
CA TRP A 5 -0.26 0.55 -8.49
C TRP A 5 0.55 1.85 -8.34
N ASN A 6 1.70 1.72 -7.68
CA ASN A 6 2.39 2.73 -6.86
C ASN A 6 1.82 2.96 -5.44
N TRP A 7 1.11 1.95 -4.90
CA TRP A 7 0.87 1.47 -3.50
C TRP A 7 0.97 2.41 -2.29
N GLN A 8 1.84 3.40 -2.31
CA GLN A 8 2.02 4.37 -1.26
C GLN A 8 1.01 5.51 -1.40
N VAL A 9 0.37 5.86 -0.29
CA VAL A 9 -0.45 7.05 -0.24
C VAL A 9 0.47 8.27 -0.20
N ARG A 10 0.65 8.91 -1.36
CA ARG A 10 1.58 10.02 -1.57
C ARG A 10 1.45 11.16 -0.57
N GLU A 11 0.26 11.40 -0.05
CA GLU A 11 -0.04 12.54 0.81
C GLU A 11 0.53 12.45 2.24
N TRP A 12 1.07 11.30 2.66
CA TRP A 12 1.61 11.08 4.00
C TRP A 12 2.78 10.05 4.00
N PRO A 13 4.00 10.48 3.60
CA PRO A 13 5.19 9.63 3.70
C PRO A 13 5.52 9.25 5.15
N TYR A 14 6.37 8.24 5.35
CA TYR A 14 6.73 7.76 6.68
C TYR A 14 8.18 7.32 6.77
N LEU A 15 8.70 7.30 7.99
CA LEU A 15 10.01 6.74 8.30
C LEU A 15 9.90 5.27 8.66
N VAL A 16 10.88 4.49 8.22
CA VAL A 16 11.15 3.15 8.72
C VAL A 16 12.49 3.14 9.43
N PHE A 17 12.45 2.68 10.67
CA PHE A 17 13.63 2.51 11.51
C PHE A 17 14.21 1.12 11.25
N GLY A 18 15.43 1.10 10.72
CA GLY A 18 16.21 -0.11 10.51
C GLY A 18 17.15 -0.41 11.68
N SER A 19 17.89 -1.51 11.57
CA SER A 19 19.01 -1.80 12.48
C SER A 19 20.13 -0.76 12.36
N ASN A 20 20.98 -0.67 13.38
CA ASN A 20 22.15 0.23 13.42
C ASN A 20 21.81 1.72 13.19
N SER A 21 20.64 2.16 13.68
CA SER A 21 20.16 3.54 13.53
C SER A 21 20.00 4.01 12.08
N LEU A 22 19.82 3.08 11.14
CA LEU A 22 19.41 3.37 9.77
C LEU A 22 17.99 3.94 9.78
N ILE A 23 17.78 5.06 9.11
CA ILE A 23 16.44 5.57 8.83
C ILE A 23 16.20 5.55 7.32
N THR A 24 15.05 5.02 6.92
CA THR A 24 14.58 5.03 5.54
C THR A 24 13.33 5.88 5.41
N ILE A 25 13.31 6.85 4.51
CA ILE A 25 12.10 7.58 4.13
C ILE A 25 11.38 6.79 3.04
N MET A 26 10.10 6.50 3.27
CA MET A 26 9.21 5.79 2.35
C MET A 26 7.89 6.54 2.20
N GLY A 27 7.03 6.08 1.29
CA GLY A 27 5.71 6.66 1.06
C GLY A 27 5.64 7.64 -0.12
N GLN A 28 6.76 7.87 -0.83
CA GLN A 28 6.78 8.58 -2.10
C GLN A 28 7.23 7.65 -3.23
N MET A 29 6.47 7.68 -4.33
CA MET A 29 6.74 6.85 -5.51
C MET A 29 8.19 7.09 -6.00
N GLN A 30 8.93 6.01 -6.17
CA GLN A 30 10.32 5.98 -6.67
C GLN A 30 11.34 6.82 -5.87
N ASN A 31 10.98 7.27 -4.67
CA ASN A 31 11.83 8.08 -3.81
C ASN A 31 11.97 7.41 -2.45
N VAL A 32 12.77 6.35 -2.41
CA VAL A 32 13.25 5.80 -1.15
C VAL A 32 14.59 6.43 -0.85
N LEU A 33 14.72 7.01 0.34
CA LEU A 33 15.95 7.67 0.79
C LEU A 33 16.45 7.00 2.06
N TRP A 34 17.75 6.74 2.12
CA TRP A 34 18.39 6.08 3.26
C TRP A 34 19.36 7.03 3.94
N PHE A 35 19.33 7.03 5.27
CA PHE A 35 20.18 7.85 6.11
C PHE A 35 20.84 7.00 7.20
N ASP A 36 22.16 7.05 7.26
CA ASP A 36 22.93 6.40 8.32
C ASP A 36 23.23 7.41 9.43
N LEU A 37 23.05 7.00 10.68
CA LEU A 37 23.49 7.81 11.82
C LEU A 37 25.02 7.69 11.97
N VAL A 38 25.74 8.78 11.74
CA VAL A 38 27.19 8.87 11.94
C VAL A 38 27.44 9.88 13.07
N GLY A 39 27.85 9.38 14.23
CA GLY A 39 27.89 10.18 15.46
C GLY A 39 26.49 10.64 15.86
N SER A 40 26.23 11.94 15.75
CA SER A 40 24.93 12.56 16.08
C SER A 40 24.18 13.08 14.85
N THR A 41 24.65 12.78 13.64
CA THR A 41 24.12 13.34 12.39
C THR A 41 23.70 12.23 11.44
N TYR A 42 22.52 12.38 10.85
CA TYR A 42 22.06 11.49 9.80
C TYR A 42 22.66 11.90 8.46
N VAL A 43 23.46 11.02 7.88
CA VAL A 43 24.14 11.23 6.60
C VAL A 43 23.39 10.46 5.51
N PRO A 44 22.96 11.11 4.42
CA PRO A 44 22.27 10.44 3.32
C PRO A 44 23.21 9.50 2.55
N ARG A 45 22.68 8.34 2.14
CA ARG A 45 23.34 7.46 1.17
C ARG A 45 23.22 8.02 -0.26
N PHE A 46 24.03 7.46 -1.16
CA PHE A 46 23.96 7.70 -2.62
C PHE A 46 24.12 9.18 -3.04
N ASN A 47 24.86 9.97 -2.26
CA ASN A 47 25.19 11.37 -2.55
C ASN A 47 23.96 12.29 -2.70
N VAL A 48 22.85 11.93 -2.05
CA VAL A 48 21.67 12.80 -1.94
C VAL A 48 22.02 14.00 -1.05
N ARG A 49 21.51 15.20 -1.38
CA ARG A 49 21.83 16.45 -0.66
C ARG A 49 20.78 16.88 0.36
N ASP A 50 19.83 16.02 0.62
CA ASP A 50 18.80 16.22 1.62
C ASP A 50 19.39 16.01 3.02
N ALA A 51 18.81 16.71 4.00
CA ALA A 51 19.21 16.59 5.40
C ALA A 51 18.09 15.99 6.24
N LEU A 52 18.42 15.05 7.12
CA LEU A 52 17.51 14.54 8.15
C LEU A 52 18.09 14.89 9.52
N GLN A 53 17.27 15.44 10.41
CA GLN A 53 17.70 15.82 11.75
C GLN A 53 16.63 15.42 12.78
N LEU A 54 17.08 14.94 13.95
CA LEU A 54 16.20 14.72 15.08
C LEU A 54 16.12 16.01 15.91
N ASP A 55 14.92 16.57 16.00
CA ASP A 55 14.57 17.57 17.00
C ASP A 55 14.01 16.84 18.22
N SER A 56 14.90 16.56 19.17
CA SER A 56 14.56 15.83 20.40
C SER A 56 13.69 16.63 21.37
N VAL A 57 13.63 17.96 21.24
CA VAL A 57 12.80 18.80 22.11
C VAL A 57 11.34 18.67 21.70
N ASN A 58 11.08 18.70 20.40
CA ASN A 58 9.73 18.58 19.85
C ASN A 58 9.34 17.13 19.49
N ASN A 59 10.24 16.16 19.72
CA ASN A 59 10.06 14.75 19.39
C ASN A 59 9.72 14.51 17.91
N VAL A 60 10.39 15.22 17.00
CA VAL A 60 10.17 15.08 15.55
C VAL A 60 11.46 14.89 14.78
N TYR A 61 11.40 14.10 13.71
CA TYR A 61 12.40 14.13 12.66
C TYR A 61 12.03 15.20 11.64
N VAL A 62 13.01 16.01 11.24
CA VAL A 62 12.89 17.07 10.24
C VAL A 62 13.72 16.67 9.03
N TRP A 63 13.05 16.41 7.92
CA TRP A 63 13.65 16.18 6.62
C TRP A 63 13.57 17.46 5.80
N THR A 64 14.72 17.99 5.40
CA THR A 64 14.84 19.19 4.57
C THR A 64 15.39 18.78 3.21
N GLN A 65 14.62 19.06 2.17
CA GLN A 65 14.97 18.80 0.78
C GLN A 65 15.77 19.97 0.19
N LEU A 66 16.51 19.73 -0.89
CA LEU A 66 17.35 20.74 -1.53
C LEU A 66 16.57 21.97 -2.04
N ASP A 67 15.31 21.79 -2.41
CA ASP A 67 14.44 22.88 -2.83
C ASP A 67 14.02 23.80 -1.66
N GLY A 68 14.22 23.37 -0.41
CA GLY A 68 13.78 24.06 0.80
C GLY A 68 12.45 23.54 1.36
N THR A 69 11.87 22.50 0.76
CA THR A 69 10.71 21.80 1.31
C THR A 69 11.10 21.11 2.62
N VAL A 70 10.28 21.28 3.65
CA VAL A 70 10.50 20.69 4.98
C VAL A 70 9.38 19.71 5.30
N THR A 71 9.73 18.47 5.61
CA THR A 71 8.81 17.43 6.06
C THR A 71 9.11 17.03 7.50
N LYS A 72 8.07 16.91 8.33
CA LYS A 72 8.17 16.49 9.73
C LYS A 72 7.52 15.12 9.93
N PHE A 73 8.20 14.28 10.70
CA PHE A 73 7.73 12.96 11.11
C PHE A 73 7.79 12.82 12.63
N SER A 74 6.89 12.01 13.19
CA SER A 74 6.94 11.62 14.59
C SER A 74 8.22 10.83 14.88
N SER A 75 8.97 11.24 15.90
CA SER A 75 10.15 10.46 16.34
C SER A 75 9.79 9.12 17.00
N VAL A 76 8.53 8.96 17.44
CA VAL A 76 8.06 7.76 18.16
C VAL A 76 7.79 6.61 17.21
N ASN A 77 7.15 6.89 16.07
CA ASN A 77 6.65 5.86 15.16
C ASN A 77 6.90 6.16 13.68
N GLY A 78 7.63 7.24 13.36
CA GLY A 78 7.99 7.59 11.99
C GLY A 78 6.83 8.13 11.16
N ALA A 79 5.64 8.32 11.75
CA ALA A 79 4.47 8.72 10.99
C ALA A 79 4.55 10.17 10.51
N PHE A 80 3.99 10.45 9.32
CA PHE A 80 3.83 11.80 8.80
C PHE A 80 3.16 12.74 9.81
N ILE A 81 3.67 13.97 9.91
CA ILE A 81 3.03 15.07 10.64
C ILE A 81 2.66 16.18 9.67
N SER A 82 3.65 16.75 8.97
CA SER A 82 3.43 17.84 8.03
C SER A 82 4.53 17.95 6.98
N ARG A 83 4.21 18.64 5.89
CA ARG A 83 5.14 19.09 4.85
C ARG A 83 4.82 20.54 4.52
N THR A 84 5.84 21.38 4.50
CA THR A 84 5.77 22.77 4.06
C THR A 84 6.63 22.92 2.81
N GLU A 85 5.98 23.22 1.70
CA GLU A 85 6.62 23.52 0.41
C GLU A 85 7.07 25.00 0.40
N VAL A 86 8.09 25.32 -0.39
CA VAL A 86 8.69 26.67 -0.47
C VAL A 86 7.67 27.77 -0.80
N GLY A 87 6.65 27.43 -1.58
CA GLY A 87 5.55 28.34 -1.92
C GLY A 87 4.55 28.59 -0.79
N GLY A 88 4.85 28.18 0.45
CA GLY A 88 3.97 28.32 1.61
C GLY A 88 2.80 27.35 1.66
N THR A 89 2.71 26.42 0.69
CA THR A 89 1.71 25.36 0.71
C THR A 89 2.03 24.37 1.83
N VAL A 90 1.07 24.08 2.68
CA VAL A 90 1.23 23.19 3.82
C VAL A 90 0.32 21.98 3.67
N THR A 91 0.88 20.78 3.70
CA THR A 91 0.15 19.51 3.81
C THR A 91 0.37 18.95 5.21
N ALA A 92 -0.68 18.68 5.98
CA ALA A 92 -0.53 18.19 7.36
C ALA A 92 -1.63 17.20 7.75
N VAL A 93 -1.29 16.27 8.65
CA VAL A 93 -2.28 15.44 9.32
C VAL A 93 -3.19 16.34 10.15
N TYR A 94 -4.48 16.30 9.86
CA TYR A 94 -5.49 17.06 10.60
C TYR A 94 -6.16 16.20 11.68
N SER A 95 -6.40 14.92 11.40
CA SER A 95 -6.98 14.00 12.38
C SER A 95 -6.50 12.56 12.20
N ARG A 96 -6.55 11.81 13.31
CA ARG A 96 -6.34 10.37 13.39
C ARG A 96 -7.54 9.73 14.10
N ASN A 97 -7.69 8.40 13.98
CA ASN A 97 -8.71 7.65 14.72
C ASN A 97 -8.50 7.77 16.26
N LEU A 98 -9.47 7.30 17.05
CA LEU A 98 -9.48 7.42 18.52
C LEU A 98 -8.23 6.83 19.21
N ALA A 99 -7.56 5.86 18.57
CA ALA A 99 -6.32 5.28 19.06
C ALA A 99 -5.04 6.03 18.60
N ASN A 100 -5.17 7.12 17.84
CA ASN A 100 -4.09 7.88 17.20
C ASN A 100 -3.18 7.04 16.29
N VAL A 101 -3.68 5.92 15.78
CA VAL A 101 -2.90 5.01 14.92
C VAL A 101 -3.08 5.40 13.46
N ASN A 102 -4.33 5.41 12.99
CA ASN A 102 -4.64 5.58 11.57
C ASN A 102 -5.00 7.04 11.28
N THR A 103 -4.38 7.63 10.25
CA THR A 103 -4.77 8.98 9.79
C THR A 103 -6.13 8.93 9.15
N THR A 104 -7.02 9.80 9.60
CA THR A 104 -8.39 9.92 9.10
C THR A 104 -8.57 11.16 8.23
N GLU A 105 -7.74 12.18 8.39
CA GLU A 105 -7.76 13.36 7.53
C GLU A 105 -6.37 13.97 7.35
N VAL A 106 -6.00 14.23 6.10
CA VAL A 106 -4.86 15.10 5.74
C VAL A 106 -5.41 16.33 5.04
N ARG A 107 -4.92 17.51 5.40
CA ARG A 107 -5.30 18.77 4.74
C ARG A 107 -4.10 19.38 4.04
N ARG A 108 -4.34 19.87 2.82
CA ARG A 108 -3.40 20.71 2.07
C ARG A 108 -3.99 22.12 1.97
N THR A 109 -3.23 23.11 2.44
CA THR A 109 -3.63 24.51 2.44
C THR A 109 -2.69 25.29 1.54
N ALA A 110 -3.25 26.08 0.63
CA ALA A 110 -2.53 27.00 -0.23
C ALA A 110 -3.25 28.35 -0.26
N THR A 111 -2.48 29.44 -0.14
CA THR A 111 -3.01 30.80 -0.20
C THR A 111 -2.47 31.49 -1.45
N SER A 112 -3.38 32.01 -2.27
CA SER A 112 -3.04 32.82 -3.44
C SER A 112 -3.79 34.14 -3.34
N GLY A 113 -3.05 35.25 -3.26
CA GLY A 113 -3.63 36.56 -2.91
C GLY A 113 -4.32 36.51 -1.55
N SER A 114 -5.58 36.92 -1.49
CA SER A 114 -6.41 36.88 -0.27
C SER A 114 -7.20 35.57 -0.10
N THR A 115 -7.14 34.65 -1.08
CA THR A 115 -7.95 33.43 -1.05
C THR A 115 -7.14 32.25 -0.55
N THR A 116 -7.58 31.66 0.55
CA THR A 116 -7.04 30.40 1.06
C THR A 116 -7.91 29.24 0.59
N THR A 117 -7.30 28.32 -0.16
CA THR A 117 -7.92 27.06 -0.56
C THR A 117 -7.41 25.95 0.34
N ILE A 118 -8.32 25.14 0.86
CA ILE A 118 -8.03 23.95 1.64
C ILE A 118 -8.56 22.75 0.87
N GLU A 119 -7.68 21.81 0.56
CA GLU A 119 -8.03 20.47 0.12
C GLU A 119 -7.96 19.52 1.32
N SER A 120 -8.95 18.66 1.48
CA SER A 120 -9.03 17.65 2.54
C SER A 120 -9.14 16.28 1.90
N PHE A 121 -8.21 15.40 2.27
CA PHE A 121 -8.21 13.98 1.95
C PHE A 121 -8.75 13.24 3.19
N LEU A 122 -9.97 12.76 3.10
CA LEU A 122 -10.65 12.03 4.17
C LEU A 122 -10.52 10.53 3.92
N TYR A 123 -10.02 9.81 4.91
CA TYR A 123 -9.70 8.38 4.84
C TYR A 123 -10.72 7.57 5.65
N SER A 124 -11.31 6.56 5.03
CA SER A 124 -12.22 5.60 5.68
C SER A 124 -11.60 4.21 5.68
N TYR A 125 -11.88 3.44 6.71
CA TYR A 125 -11.32 2.10 6.92
C TYR A 125 -12.42 1.08 7.22
N ASP A 126 -12.19 -0.20 6.92
CA ASP A 126 -13.13 -1.29 7.19
C ASP A 126 -13.29 -1.59 8.69
N ASN A 127 -12.23 -1.44 9.48
CA ASN A 127 -12.25 -1.63 10.93
C ASN A 127 -11.41 -0.57 11.67
N VAL A 128 -12.02 0.57 12.00
CA VAL A 128 -11.33 1.68 12.67
C VAL A 128 -10.71 1.35 14.05
N ALA A 129 -11.06 0.21 14.66
CA ALA A 129 -10.54 -0.26 15.95
C ALA A 129 -9.51 -1.41 15.83
N GLY A 130 -9.31 -1.97 14.63
CA GLY A 130 -8.33 -3.03 14.39
C GLY A 130 -6.90 -2.50 14.31
N PRO A 131 -5.88 -3.35 14.58
CA PRO A 131 -4.47 -2.93 14.53
C PRO A 131 -3.96 -2.65 13.11
N LEU A 132 -4.59 -3.23 12.08
CA LEU A 132 -4.19 -3.10 10.67
C LEU A 132 -5.43 -3.06 9.76
N PRO A 133 -6.21 -1.97 9.76
CA PRO A 133 -7.43 -1.93 8.95
C PRO A 133 -7.13 -1.58 7.49
N ASN A 134 -7.96 -2.10 6.60
CA ASN A 134 -7.85 -1.80 5.19
C ASN A 134 -8.50 -0.45 4.88
N LEU A 135 -7.82 0.35 4.08
CA LEU A 135 -8.34 1.64 3.61
C LEU A 135 -9.45 1.40 2.58
N THR A 136 -10.69 1.74 2.88
CA THR A 136 -11.85 1.47 2.01
C THR A 136 -12.23 2.63 1.12
N ASN A 137 -11.94 3.87 1.55
CA ASN A 137 -12.22 5.06 0.74
C ASN A 137 -11.26 6.21 1.04
N VAL A 138 -10.94 6.97 0.00
CA VAL A 138 -10.34 8.30 0.10
C VAL A 138 -11.22 9.29 -0.63
N LEU A 139 -11.73 10.29 0.09
CA LEU A 139 -12.49 11.41 -0.46
C LEU A 139 -11.62 12.66 -0.50
N LEU A 140 -11.45 13.25 -1.68
CA LEU A 140 -10.95 14.60 -1.87
C LEU A 140 -12.11 15.58 -1.89
N ARG A 141 -12.07 16.55 -0.99
CA ARG A 141 -13.01 17.69 -0.93
C ARG A 141 -12.24 19.00 -0.78
N ARG A 142 -12.82 20.10 -1.25
CA ARG A 142 -12.20 21.43 -1.26
C ARG A 142 -13.06 22.46 -0.54
N SER A 143 -12.40 23.39 0.15
CA SER A 143 -13.01 24.54 0.81
C SER A 143 -12.24 25.81 0.47
N THR A 144 -12.95 26.92 0.30
CA THR A 144 -12.37 28.27 0.10
C THR A 144 -12.76 29.24 1.22
N ASN A 145 -13.43 28.76 2.28
CA ASN A 145 -13.93 29.55 3.40
C ASN A 145 -13.44 29.01 4.75
N GLY A 146 -12.16 28.66 4.81
CA GLY A 146 -11.51 28.20 6.04
C GLY A 146 -11.98 26.83 6.53
N GLY A 147 -12.57 26.00 5.67
CA GLY A 147 -13.08 24.68 6.03
C GLY A 147 -14.52 24.68 6.55
N SER A 148 -15.25 25.79 6.41
CA SER A 148 -16.63 25.92 6.89
C SER A 148 -17.63 25.20 5.97
N THR A 149 -17.42 25.27 4.66
CA THR A 149 -18.15 24.47 3.67
C THR A 149 -17.17 23.70 2.80
N TRP A 150 -17.63 22.55 2.31
CA TRP A 150 -16.83 21.64 1.50
C TRP A 150 -17.59 21.24 0.24
N THR A 151 -16.87 21.21 -0.88
CA THR A 151 -17.35 20.66 -2.14
C THR A 151 -16.55 19.42 -2.46
N ASN A 152 -17.23 18.32 -2.81
CA ASN A 152 -16.59 17.10 -3.27
C ASN A 152 -15.85 17.35 -4.59
N VAL A 153 -14.73 16.65 -4.78
CA VAL A 153 -13.89 16.79 -5.99
C VAL A 153 -13.69 15.42 -6.64
N ALA A 154 -13.12 14.48 -5.89
CA ALA A 154 -12.80 13.15 -6.40
C ALA A 154 -12.84 12.13 -5.25
N GLN A 155 -12.99 10.85 -5.57
CA GLN A 155 -12.83 9.78 -4.60
C GLN A 155 -12.15 8.55 -5.21
N ALA A 156 -11.58 7.72 -4.34
CA ALA A 156 -11.13 6.38 -4.65
C ALA A 156 -11.74 5.40 -3.64
N THR A 157 -12.31 4.31 -4.13
CA THR A 157 -12.89 3.24 -3.31
C THR A 157 -12.13 1.96 -3.57
N TYR A 158 -11.86 1.20 -2.49
CA TYR A 158 -11.01 0.02 -2.51
C TYR A 158 -11.80 -1.21 -2.06
N THR A 159 -11.57 -2.33 -2.75
CA THR A 159 -12.03 -3.65 -2.30
C THR A 159 -10.84 -4.57 -2.08
N TYR A 160 -11.03 -5.56 -1.23
CA TYR A 160 -9.98 -6.49 -0.82
C TYR A 160 -10.48 -7.93 -0.99
N TYR A 161 -9.55 -8.82 -1.27
CA TYR A 161 -9.79 -10.26 -1.28
C TYR A 161 -10.03 -10.76 0.14
N ALA A 162 -10.94 -11.71 0.27
CA ALA A 162 -11.19 -12.47 1.48
C ALA A 162 -10.39 -13.79 1.44
N LYS A 163 -10.24 -14.42 2.61
CA LYS A 163 -9.52 -15.70 2.78
C LYS A 163 -9.91 -16.83 1.80
N ALA A 164 -11.14 -16.84 1.29
CA ALA A 164 -11.65 -17.90 0.40
C ALA A 164 -11.46 -17.60 -1.10
N ASP A 165 -10.94 -16.43 -1.45
CA ASP A 165 -10.82 -16.03 -2.85
C ASP A 165 -9.68 -16.74 -3.57
N VAL A 166 -9.86 -16.97 -4.87
CA VAL A 166 -8.97 -17.79 -5.70
C VAL A 166 -7.80 -16.98 -6.28
N TYR A 167 -7.94 -15.65 -6.36
CA TYR A 167 -7.02 -14.75 -7.06
C TYR A 167 -6.30 -13.76 -6.14
N GLY A 168 -6.35 -14.01 -4.83
CA GLY A 168 -5.73 -13.22 -3.78
C GLY A 168 -5.91 -13.90 -2.44
N THR A 169 -5.19 -13.40 -1.44
CA THR A 169 -5.32 -13.83 -0.05
C THR A 169 -6.01 -12.74 0.77
N ASP A 170 -6.42 -13.07 1.99
CA ASP A 170 -7.13 -12.14 2.87
C ASP A 170 -6.38 -10.81 3.03
N GLY A 171 -7.05 -9.69 2.74
CA GLY A 171 -6.46 -8.35 2.83
C GLY A 171 -5.65 -7.90 1.61
N ASP A 172 -5.50 -8.74 0.59
CA ASP A 172 -4.92 -8.32 -0.69
C ASP A 172 -5.85 -7.33 -1.39
N LEU A 173 -5.32 -6.22 -1.89
CA LEU A 173 -6.11 -5.25 -2.65
C LEU A 173 -6.64 -5.92 -3.92
N GLN A 174 -7.96 -5.90 -4.13
CA GLN A 174 -8.61 -6.51 -5.28
C GLN A 174 -8.93 -5.47 -6.36
N THR A 175 -9.66 -4.41 -6.01
CA THR A 175 -9.97 -3.33 -6.96
C THR A 175 -9.78 -1.95 -6.37
N VAL A 176 -9.48 -1.00 -7.26
CA VAL A 176 -9.53 0.45 -6.98
C VAL A 176 -10.48 1.06 -8.01
N THR A 177 -11.56 1.68 -7.57
CA THR A 177 -12.44 2.47 -8.44
C THR A 177 -12.31 3.94 -8.11
N THR A 178 -11.94 4.74 -9.10
CA THR A 178 -11.84 6.20 -8.96
C THR A 178 -13.08 6.87 -9.56
N ALA A 179 -13.48 8.00 -8.98
CA ALA A 179 -14.60 8.80 -9.46
C ALA A 179 -14.35 10.29 -9.28
N ASN A 180 -14.92 11.11 -10.16
CA ASN A 180 -14.96 12.56 -10.05
C ASN A 180 -16.37 13.01 -9.67
N TRP A 181 -16.47 14.11 -8.92
CA TRP A 181 -17.75 14.72 -8.60
C TRP A 181 -18.17 15.66 -9.74
N ASN A 182 -19.38 15.47 -10.28
CA ASN A 182 -19.91 16.33 -11.35
C ASN A 182 -20.79 17.48 -10.85
N GLY A 183 -20.97 17.61 -9.53
CA GLY A 183 -21.85 18.60 -8.89
C GLY A 183 -23.05 17.98 -8.18
N SER A 184 -23.51 16.79 -8.61
CA SER A 184 -24.67 16.10 -8.03
C SER A 184 -24.47 14.60 -7.81
N ALA A 185 -23.59 13.97 -8.57
CA ALA A 185 -23.29 12.54 -8.50
C ALA A 185 -21.79 12.25 -8.71
N TRP A 186 -21.40 11.04 -8.34
CA TRP A 186 -20.08 10.48 -8.63
C TRP A 186 -20.07 9.86 -10.02
N GLU A 187 -19.13 10.29 -10.84
CA GLU A 187 -18.86 9.70 -12.15
C GLU A 187 -17.58 8.88 -12.08
N ASN A 188 -17.69 7.55 -12.24
CA ASN A 188 -16.54 6.67 -12.22
C ASN A 188 -15.60 7.01 -13.39
N THR A 189 -14.34 7.28 -13.07
CA THR A 189 -13.28 7.49 -14.05
C THR A 189 -12.60 6.18 -14.44
N GLY A 190 -12.75 5.13 -13.63
CA GLY A 190 -12.32 3.79 -13.99
C GLY A 190 -12.05 2.88 -12.81
N THR A 191 -11.85 1.60 -13.12
CA THR A 191 -11.52 0.55 -12.15
C THR A 191 -10.20 -0.13 -12.52
N THR A 192 -9.28 -0.21 -11.56
CA THR A 192 -8.07 -1.03 -11.68
C THR A 192 -8.28 -2.34 -10.93
N LEU A 193 -7.93 -3.46 -11.55
CA LEU A 193 -7.95 -4.79 -10.94
C LEU A 193 -6.53 -5.25 -10.65
N TYR A 194 -6.36 -5.89 -9.49
CA TYR A 194 -5.12 -6.54 -9.05
C TYR A 194 -5.41 -8.01 -8.80
N ARG A 195 -4.48 -8.88 -9.18
CA ARG A 195 -4.53 -10.31 -8.87
C ARG A 195 -3.18 -10.78 -8.39
N TYR A 196 -3.17 -11.78 -7.54
CA TYR A 196 -1.98 -12.30 -6.90
C TYR A 196 -1.75 -13.75 -7.29
N VAL A 197 -0.49 -14.19 -7.19
CA VAL A 197 -0.11 -15.56 -7.44
C VAL A 197 -0.87 -16.44 -6.44
N PRO A 198 -1.70 -17.39 -6.92
CA PRO A 198 -2.39 -18.32 -6.04
C PRO A 198 -1.36 -19.05 -5.18
N GLN A 199 -1.55 -19.05 -3.86
CA GLN A 199 -0.76 -19.94 -3.03
C GLN A 199 -1.12 -21.36 -3.43
N PRO A 200 -0.15 -22.25 -3.72
CA PRO A 200 -0.45 -23.66 -3.66
C PRO A 200 -0.91 -23.91 -2.21
N SER A 201 -2.18 -24.27 -2.05
CA SER A 201 -2.71 -24.67 -0.75
C SER A 201 -1.74 -25.71 -0.20
N ALA A 202 -1.28 -25.55 1.05
CA ALA A 202 -0.51 -26.58 1.71
C ALA A 202 -1.28 -27.90 1.50
N SER A 203 -0.66 -28.85 0.80
CA SER A 203 -1.26 -30.13 0.49
C SER A 203 -1.69 -30.77 1.80
N SER A 204 -2.99 -30.71 2.12
CA SER A 204 -3.56 -31.52 3.19
C SER A 204 -3.50 -32.95 2.69
N SER A 205 -2.43 -33.65 3.07
CA SER A 205 -2.31 -35.09 2.94
C SER A 205 -3.44 -35.73 3.74
N SER A 206 -4.58 -35.96 3.11
CA SER A 206 -5.66 -36.75 3.67
C SER A 206 -5.28 -38.22 3.56
N SER A 207 -4.52 -38.71 4.55
CA SER A 207 -4.34 -40.15 4.74
C SER A 207 -5.67 -40.75 5.23
N SER A 208 -6.35 -41.46 4.33
CA SER A 208 -7.51 -42.28 4.62
C SER A 208 -7.06 -43.57 5.33
N SER A 209 -7.37 -43.69 6.62
CA SER A 209 -7.27 -44.95 7.35
C SER A 209 -8.66 -45.47 7.67
N SER A 210 -9.08 -46.49 6.93
CA SER A 210 -10.21 -47.35 7.28
C SER A 210 -9.84 -48.25 8.45
N SER A 211 -10.63 -48.25 9.53
CA SER A 211 -10.49 -49.25 10.60
C SER A 211 -11.84 -49.88 10.92
N SER A 212 -11.98 -51.15 10.54
CA SER A 212 -12.96 -52.10 11.05
C SER A 212 -12.63 -52.43 12.51
N GLY A 213 -13.64 -52.48 13.37
CA GLY A 213 -13.46 -52.64 14.82
C GLY A 213 -12.95 -54.02 15.26
N SER A 214 -12.23 -54.02 16.37
CA SER A 214 -12.22 -55.12 17.36
C SER A 214 -11.74 -54.59 18.71
N SER A 215 -12.36 -55.10 19.77
CA SER A 215 -12.30 -54.68 21.17
C SER A 215 -10.99 -55.06 21.88
N GLY A 216 -10.41 -54.13 22.65
CA GLY A 216 -9.44 -54.43 23.72
C GLY A 216 -8.39 -53.34 23.96
N PHE A 217 -8.40 -52.75 25.17
CA PHE A 217 -7.42 -51.80 25.75
C PHE A 217 -7.18 -50.47 24.99
N ILE A 218 -7.52 -49.34 25.63
CA ILE A 218 -7.23 -47.97 25.15
C ILE A 218 -5.95 -47.47 25.84
N PRO A 219 -4.77 -47.45 25.17
CA PRO A 219 -3.64 -46.65 25.64
C PRO A 219 -3.95 -45.14 25.50
N PRO A 220 -3.31 -44.26 26.29
CA PRO A 220 -3.54 -42.82 26.19
C PRO A 220 -3.27 -42.33 24.75
N PRO A 221 -4.07 -41.38 24.24
CA PRO A 221 -3.94 -40.93 22.87
C PRO A 221 -2.55 -40.33 22.64
N PRO A 222 -1.92 -40.59 21.47
CA PRO A 222 -0.67 -39.94 21.12
C PRO A 222 -0.87 -38.41 21.10
N PRO A 223 0.16 -37.62 21.46
CA PRO A 223 0.08 -36.17 21.37
C PRO A 223 -0.28 -35.79 19.92
N PRO A 224 -1.13 -34.77 19.72
CA PRO A 224 -1.48 -34.32 18.38
C PRO A 224 -0.21 -33.95 17.60
N PRO A 225 -0.15 -34.24 16.30
CA PRO A 225 0.98 -33.83 15.49
C PRO A 225 1.16 -32.32 15.61
N PRO A 226 2.42 -31.82 15.62
CA PRO A 226 2.66 -30.39 15.64
C PRO A 226 1.92 -29.75 14.46
N PRO A 227 1.30 -28.57 14.67
CA PRO A 227 0.65 -27.87 13.58
C PRO A 227 1.67 -27.68 12.45
N PRO A 228 1.26 -27.84 11.18
CA PRO A 228 2.16 -27.59 10.06
C PRO A 228 2.76 -26.19 10.21
N PRO A 229 4.04 -25.99 9.83
CA PRO A 229 4.67 -24.69 9.93
C PRO A 229 3.81 -23.67 9.20
N TYR A 230 3.42 -22.61 9.92
CA TYR A 230 2.71 -21.49 9.33
C TYR A 230 3.63 -20.83 8.30
N THR A 231 3.39 -21.09 7.02
CA THR A 231 3.93 -20.27 5.95
C THR A 231 3.02 -19.06 5.81
N PRO A 232 3.48 -17.84 6.09
CA PRO A 232 2.66 -16.66 5.89
C PRO A 232 2.17 -16.62 4.43
N PRO A 233 0.92 -16.21 4.18
CA PRO A 233 0.41 -16.05 2.82
C PRO A 233 1.33 -15.09 2.05
N LYS A 234 1.71 -15.46 0.82
CA LYS A 234 2.54 -14.59 -0.01
C LYS A 234 1.65 -13.68 -0.85
N HIS A 235 1.75 -12.38 -0.62
CA HIS A 235 1.05 -11.31 -1.33
C HIS A 235 1.76 -10.94 -2.65
N LEU A 236 2.07 -11.94 -3.49
CA LEU A 236 2.83 -11.72 -4.73
C LEU A 236 1.91 -11.25 -5.84
N LEU A 237 2.00 -9.97 -6.18
CA LEU A 237 1.21 -9.34 -7.22
C LEU A 237 1.51 -9.94 -8.59
N GLN A 238 0.51 -10.55 -9.21
CA GLN A 238 0.63 -11.21 -10.49
C GLN A 238 0.18 -10.30 -11.62
N TYR A 239 -1.08 -9.85 -11.63
CA TYR A 239 -1.64 -9.06 -12.72
C TYR A 239 -2.14 -7.70 -12.25
N VAL A 240 -1.99 -6.71 -13.12
CA VAL A 240 -2.60 -5.38 -12.97
C VAL A 240 -3.32 -5.05 -14.27
N VAL A 241 -4.61 -4.77 -14.17
CA VAL A 241 -5.44 -4.35 -15.30
C VAL A 241 -5.88 -2.93 -15.03
N LEU A 242 -5.33 -1.98 -15.78
CA LEU A 242 -5.65 -0.56 -15.68
C LEU A 242 -7.05 -0.26 -16.23
N PRO A 243 -7.64 0.92 -15.92
CA PRO A 243 -9.02 1.24 -16.27
C PRO A 243 -9.46 0.96 -17.70
N ALA A 244 -8.64 1.34 -18.69
CA ALA A 244 -8.98 1.14 -20.09
C ALA A 244 -9.09 -0.36 -20.42
N SER A 245 -8.12 -1.16 -19.99
CA SER A 245 -8.10 -2.61 -20.20
C SER A 245 -9.16 -3.33 -19.36
N TYR A 246 -9.52 -2.80 -18.18
CA TYR A 246 -10.59 -3.36 -17.35
C TYR A 246 -11.94 -3.27 -18.07
N VAL A 247 -12.23 -2.15 -18.74
CA VAL A 247 -13.45 -2.00 -19.56
C VAL A 247 -13.47 -3.01 -20.70
N GLN A 248 -12.33 -3.25 -21.36
CA GLN A 248 -12.23 -4.25 -22.42
C GLN A 248 -12.45 -5.68 -21.89
N LEU A 249 -11.84 -6.03 -20.75
CA LEU A 249 -12.05 -7.32 -20.09
C LEU A 249 -13.52 -7.51 -19.68
N ALA A 250 -14.14 -6.47 -19.10
CA ALA A 250 -15.52 -6.48 -18.65
C ALA A 250 -16.53 -6.66 -19.79
N ALA A 251 -16.18 -6.25 -21.01
CA ALA A 251 -16.99 -6.47 -22.20
C ALA A 251 -17.00 -7.94 -22.67
N VAL A 252 -16.00 -8.72 -22.25
CA VAL A 252 -15.85 -10.14 -22.65
C VAL A 252 -16.32 -11.09 -21.55
N THR A 253 -16.03 -10.79 -20.28
CA THR A 253 -16.35 -11.64 -19.14
C THR A 253 -16.39 -10.84 -17.83
N ASN A 254 -16.83 -11.44 -16.74
CA ASN A 254 -16.76 -10.80 -15.42
C ASN A 254 -15.29 -10.73 -14.95
N PRO A 255 -14.69 -9.53 -14.81
CA PRO A 255 -13.28 -9.39 -14.45
C PRO A 255 -12.90 -10.00 -13.09
N LEU A 256 -13.86 -10.10 -12.16
CA LEU A 256 -13.61 -10.61 -10.81
C LEU A 256 -13.54 -12.14 -10.75
N THR A 257 -14.20 -12.83 -11.68
CA THR A 257 -14.27 -14.30 -11.68
C THR A 257 -13.59 -14.95 -12.88
N ALA A 258 -13.23 -14.18 -13.91
CA ALA A 258 -12.51 -14.65 -15.10
C ALA A 258 -11.27 -15.47 -14.75
N GLY A 259 -10.94 -16.49 -15.54
CA GLY A 259 -9.69 -17.24 -15.40
C GLY A 259 -8.46 -16.38 -15.71
N ASN A 260 -7.31 -16.75 -15.15
CA ASN A 260 -6.05 -16.04 -15.39
C ASN A 260 -5.60 -16.08 -16.87
N ASP A 261 -5.99 -17.13 -17.60
CA ASP A 261 -5.80 -17.30 -19.04
C ASP A 261 -6.51 -16.22 -19.87
N ILE A 262 -7.65 -15.73 -19.39
CA ILE A 262 -8.35 -14.59 -20.00
C ILE A 262 -7.73 -13.28 -19.50
N VAL A 263 -7.54 -13.11 -18.19
CA VAL A 263 -7.05 -11.85 -17.61
C VAL A 263 -5.67 -11.46 -18.14
N MET A 264 -4.77 -12.43 -18.37
CA MET A 264 -3.43 -12.14 -18.88
C MET A 264 -3.43 -11.46 -20.26
N GLN A 265 -4.49 -11.65 -21.05
CA GLN A 265 -4.62 -11.01 -22.38
C GLN A 265 -4.95 -9.52 -22.29
N PHE A 266 -5.50 -9.08 -21.15
CA PHE A 266 -5.87 -7.69 -20.90
C PHE A 266 -4.96 -7.03 -19.86
N ALA A 267 -4.07 -7.77 -19.21
CA ALA A 267 -3.19 -7.23 -18.19
C ALA A 267 -2.22 -6.19 -18.77
N ASP A 268 -2.20 -5.00 -18.17
CA ASP A 268 -1.25 -3.94 -18.50
C ASP A 268 0.12 -4.21 -17.89
N TYR A 269 0.13 -4.89 -16.74
CA TYR A 269 1.34 -5.38 -16.10
C TYR A 269 1.16 -6.82 -15.64
N TYR A 270 2.20 -7.63 -15.84
CA TYR A 270 2.23 -9.02 -15.42
C TYR A 270 3.64 -9.41 -14.93
N TYR A 271 3.70 -10.01 -13.74
CA TYR A 271 4.94 -10.40 -13.06
C TYR A 271 5.10 -11.91 -12.94
N TYR A 272 6.31 -12.37 -13.21
CA TYR A 272 6.75 -13.73 -12.95
C TYR A 272 7.78 -13.76 -11.84
N TYR A 273 7.70 -14.79 -11.01
CA TYR A 273 8.53 -14.95 -9.83
C TYR A 273 9.36 -16.24 -9.91
N ASP A 274 10.57 -16.20 -9.37
CA ASP A 274 11.35 -17.41 -9.09
C ASP A 274 10.86 -18.14 -7.83
N SER A 275 11.47 -19.27 -7.51
CA SER A 275 11.19 -20.03 -6.28
C SER A 275 11.48 -19.27 -4.99
N ASN A 276 12.27 -18.19 -5.07
CA ASN A 276 12.60 -17.30 -3.95
C ASN A 276 11.67 -16.08 -3.89
N ASN A 277 10.61 -16.05 -4.69
CA ASN A 277 9.64 -14.95 -4.79
C ASN A 277 10.24 -13.63 -5.31
N ARG A 278 11.31 -13.70 -6.10
CA ARG A 278 11.90 -12.53 -6.77
C ARG A 278 11.31 -12.40 -8.16
N VAL A 279 10.99 -11.18 -8.57
CA VAL A 279 10.53 -10.92 -9.94
C VAL A 279 11.68 -11.25 -10.90
N ILE A 280 11.41 -12.14 -11.86
CA ILE A 280 12.36 -12.55 -12.91
C ILE A 280 11.93 -12.10 -14.30
N SER A 281 10.65 -11.79 -14.48
CA SER A 281 10.15 -11.19 -15.71
C SER A 281 8.98 -10.26 -15.39
N GLU A 282 8.95 -9.13 -16.09
CA GLU A 282 7.83 -8.22 -16.17
C GLU A 282 7.41 -8.10 -17.63
N THR A 283 6.11 -8.18 -17.85
CA THR A 283 5.49 -7.98 -19.14
C THR A 283 4.56 -6.77 -19.03
N VAL A 284 4.69 -5.82 -19.96
CA VAL A 284 3.91 -4.57 -19.93
C VAL A 284 3.09 -4.38 -21.20
N LYS A 285 2.03 -3.55 -21.08
CA LYS A 285 1.16 -3.12 -22.18
C LYS A 285 0.59 -4.32 -22.96
N GLN A 286 -0.18 -5.18 -22.30
CA GLN A 286 -0.85 -6.33 -22.93
C GLN A 286 0.14 -7.25 -23.67
N ALA A 287 1.27 -7.53 -23.03
CA ALA A 287 2.35 -8.36 -23.58
C ALA A 287 3.09 -7.84 -24.82
N SER A 288 2.96 -6.56 -25.15
CA SER A 288 3.75 -5.96 -26.23
C SER A 288 5.23 -5.78 -25.91
N GLN A 289 5.62 -5.79 -24.63
CA GLN A 289 7.01 -5.68 -24.19
C GLN A 289 7.27 -6.60 -23.00
N SER A 290 8.43 -7.26 -22.98
CA SER A 290 8.88 -8.11 -21.87
C SER A 290 10.29 -7.76 -21.44
N TYR A 291 10.51 -7.70 -20.14
CA TYR A 291 11.77 -7.36 -19.49
C TYR A 291 12.18 -8.50 -18.56
N GLY A 292 13.39 -9.03 -18.74
CA GLY A 292 13.96 -10.04 -17.86
C GLY A 292 14.85 -9.42 -16.78
N PHE A 293 14.77 -9.93 -15.56
CA PHE A 293 15.59 -9.48 -14.45
C PHE A 293 16.51 -10.61 -13.96
N ALA A 294 17.78 -10.27 -13.78
CA ALA A 294 18.75 -11.14 -13.12
C ALA A 294 19.19 -10.47 -11.82
N SER A 295 19.17 -11.23 -10.73
CA SER A 295 19.68 -10.75 -9.44
C SER A 295 21.06 -11.36 -9.19
N VAL A 296 22.05 -10.50 -8.97
CA VAL A 296 23.39 -10.90 -8.49
C VAL A 296 23.60 -10.39 -7.06
N PRO A 297 24.19 -11.19 -6.16
CA PRO A 297 24.54 -10.71 -4.83
C PRO A 297 25.48 -9.51 -4.93
N SER A 298 25.20 -8.45 -4.17
CA SER A 298 26.12 -7.32 -4.02
C SER A 298 27.34 -7.77 -3.22
N SER A 299 28.54 -7.43 -3.71
CA SER A 299 29.79 -7.60 -2.98
C SER A 299 30.17 -6.41 -2.10
N ASN A 300 29.32 -5.36 -2.05
CA ASN A 300 29.55 -4.25 -1.14
C ASN A 300 29.20 -4.66 0.30
N PRO A 301 30.15 -4.54 1.25
CA PRO A 301 29.95 -4.87 2.66
C PRO A 301 28.97 -3.91 3.36
#